data_AF-A0A2C9WB71-F1
#
_entry.id   AF-A0A2C9WB71-F1
#
_cell.length_a   1.000
_cell.length_b   1.000
_cell.length_c   1.000
_cell.angle_alpha   90.00
_cell.angle_beta   90.00
_cell.angle_gamma   90.00
#
_symmetry.space_group_name_H-M   'P 1'
#
loop_
_entity.id
_entity.type
_entity.pdbx_description
1 polymer ?
#
loop_
_entity_poly.entity_id
_entity_poly.type
_entity_poly.pdbx_seq_one_letter_code
_entity_poly.pdbx_strand_id
1 'polypeptide(L)'
;MAVAQVLCHVVHAICMLRVYYHTHFDESATSPRDRKRKARTWERKFKSIKEAINDVAEAIREGNAIVERARQHVHSEREVYAELVKIGVERHLRYTAYSFLTQDPSRVRAFFGCPVNERKDFLLQMLYGP
;
A
#
# COMPACT_ATOMS: atom_id res chain seq x y z
N MET A 1 3.27 -12.06 0.22
CA MET A 1 4.30 -12.97 -0.34
C MET A 1 5.65 -12.26 -0.48
N ALA A 2 5.77 -11.15 -1.21
CA ALA A 2 7.04 -10.44 -1.42
C ALA A 2 7.73 -9.94 -0.14
N VAL A 3 6.98 -9.36 0.81
CA VAL A 3 7.54 -8.83 2.08
C VAL A 3 8.17 -9.94 2.92
N ALA A 4 7.55 -11.12 2.99
CA ALA A 4 8.07 -12.26 3.73
C ALA A 4 9.38 -12.80 3.10
N GLN A 5 9.47 -12.81 1.77
CA GLN A 5 10.70 -13.20 1.07
C GLN A 5 11.83 -12.19 1.31
N VAL A 6 11.56 -10.89 1.23
CA VAL A 6 12.56 -9.84 1.52
C VAL A 6 13.08 -9.95 2.95
N LEU A 7 12.19 -10.12 3.93
CA LEU A 7 12.58 -10.33 5.33
C LEU A 7 13.41 -11.61 5.51
N CYS A 8 13.01 -12.71 4.84
CA CYS A 8 13.76 -13.97 4.87
C CYS A 8 15.18 -13.80 4.30
N HIS A 9 15.33 -13.10 3.16
CA HIS A 9 16.64 -12.82 2.57
C HIS A 9 17.50 -11.90 3.43
N VAL A 10 16.92 -10.89 4.07
CA VAL A 10 17.64 -9.99 4.98
C VAL A 10 18.12 -10.77 6.21
N VAL A 11 17.25 -11.57 6.84
CA VAL A 11 17.61 -12.41 7.99
C VAL A 11 18.69 -13.43 7.60
N HIS A 12 18.54 -14.08 6.45
CA HIS A 12 19.53 -15.00 5.92
C HIS A 12 20.89 -14.32 5.68
N ALA A 13 20.90 -13.12 5.10
CA ALA A 13 22.12 -12.35 4.88
C ALA A 13 22.80 -11.96 6.21
N ILE A 14 22.03 -11.56 7.23
CA ILE A 14 22.54 -11.23 8.57
C ILE A 14 23.13 -12.49 9.25
N CYS A 15 22.44 -13.63 9.17
CA CYS A 15 22.93 -14.90 9.71
C CYS A 15 24.22 -15.34 9.01
N MET A 16 24.27 -15.28 7.68
CA MET A 16 25.47 -15.59 6.90
C MET A 16 26.63 -14.64 7.24
N LEU A 17 26.35 -13.34 7.43
CA LEU A 17 27.32 -12.37 7.94
C LEU A 17 27.89 -12.82 9.28
N ARG A 18 27.03 -13.17 10.23
CA ARG A 18 27.42 -13.51 11.60
C ARG A 18 28.26 -14.79 11.65
N VAL A 19 27.88 -15.81 10.88
CA VAL A 19 28.64 -17.06 10.74
C VAL A 19 29.99 -16.81 10.07
N TYR A 20 30.02 -15.98 9.02
CA TYR A 20 31.26 -15.57 8.35
C TYR A 20 32.20 -14.80 9.30
N TYR A 21 31.68 -13.90 10.14
CA TYR A 21 32.45 -13.20 11.15
C TYR A 21 33.05 -14.15 12.18
N HIS A 22 32.26 -15.09 12.67
CA HIS A 22 32.73 -16.04 13.69
C HIS A 22 33.81 -16.98 13.17
N THR A 23 33.75 -17.34 11.88
CA THR A 23 34.70 -18.26 11.25
C THR A 23 35.99 -17.58 10.78
N HIS A 24 35.95 -16.31 10.33
CA HIS A 24 37.13 -15.63 9.79
C HIS A 24 37.86 -14.69 10.75
N PHE A 25 37.32 -14.43 11.95
CA PHE A 25 38.00 -13.63 12.98
C PHE A 25 38.71 -14.50 14.03
N ASP A 26 38.28 -15.75 14.23
CA ASP A 26 38.96 -16.70 15.12
C ASP A 26 40.20 -17.35 14.47
N GLU A 27 40.25 -17.45 13.14
CA GLU A 27 41.42 -17.98 12.43
C GLU A 27 42.28 -16.87 11.80
N SER A 28 43.34 -16.51 12.51
CA SER A 28 44.70 -16.16 12.02
C SER A 28 45.28 -14.85 12.58
N ALA A 29 46.54 -14.98 13.03
CA ALA A 29 47.48 -13.90 13.29
C ALA A 29 47.71 -13.04 12.03
N THR A 30 46.75 -12.19 11.70
CA THR A 30 46.85 -11.24 10.59
C THR A 30 47.52 -9.95 11.05
N SER A 31 48.43 -9.44 10.22
CA SER A 31 49.09 -8.17 10.50
C SER A 31 48.07 -7.04 10.67
N PRO A 32 48.36 -5.99 11.47
CA PRO A 32 47.47 -4.84 11.64
C PRO A 32 47.07 -4.18 10.30
N ARG A 33 47.93 -4.30 9.28
CA ARG A 33 47.72 -3.75 7.93
C ARG A 33 46.64 -4.51 7.16
N ASP A 34 46.63 -5.84 7.27
CA ASP A 34 45.64 -6.70 6.60
C ASP A 34 44.25 -6.58 7.25
N ARG A 35 44.20 -6.46 8.58
CA ARG A 35 42.94 -6.16 9.29
C ARG A 35 42.34 -4.84 8.84
N LYS A 36 43.16 -3.79 8.72
CA LYS A 36 42.71 -2.46 8.24
C LYS A 36 42.20 -2.50 6.80
N ARG A 37 42.86 -3.27 5.91
CA ARG A 37 42.41 -3.44 4.52
C ARG A 37 41.07 -4.20 4.45
N LYS A 38 40.93 -5.28 5.21
CA LYS A 38 39.68 -6.05 5.30
C LYS A 38 38.52 -5.21 5.84
N ALA A 39 38.75 -4.44 6.91
CA ALA A 39 37.76 -3.52 7.48
C ALA A 39 37.25 -2.49 6.46
N ARG A 40 38.16 -1.89 5.67
CA ARG A 40 37.78 -0.92 4.61
C ARG A 40 36.96 -1.57 3.49
N THR A 41 37.34 -2.76 3.05
CA THR A 41 36.57 -3.52 2.05
C THR A 41 35.18 -3.85 2.58
N TRP A 42 35.09 -4.18 3.87
CA TRP A 42 33.82 -4.49 4.51
C TRP A 42 32.91 -3.28 4.66
N GLU A 43 33.45 -2.13 5.09
CA GLU A 43 32.71 -0.87 5.16
C GLU A 43 32.03 -0.54 3.83
N ARG A 44 32.75 -0.73 2.72
CA ARG A 44 32.20 -0.55 1.37
C ARG A 44 31.07 -1.54 1.06
N LYS A 45 31.23 -2.82 1.41
CA LYS A 45 30.19 -3.85 1.19
C LYS A 45 28.95 -3.57 2.03
N PHE A 46 29.12 -3.21 3.30
CA PHE A 46 28.03 -2.89 4.20
C PHE A 46 27.27 -1.64 3.74
N LYS A 47 28.00 -0.62 3.28
CA LYS A 47 27.41 0.57 2.64
C LYS A 47 26.55 0.18 1.44
N SER A 48 27.06 -0.66 0.54
CA SER A 48 26.31 -1.14 -0.64
C SER A 48 25.06 -1.95 -0.26
N ILE A 49 25.13 -2.79 0.77
CA ILE A 49 23.96 -3.53 1.28
C ILE A 49 22.92 -2.56 1.86
N LYS A 50 23.36 -1.57 2.64
CA LYS A 50 22.48 -0.55 3.21
C LYS A 50 21.76 0.25 2.13
N GLU A 51 22.49 0.65 1.07
CA GLU A 51 21.93 1.34 -0.09
C GLU A 51 20.86 0.46 -0.76
N ALA A 52 21.16 -0.81 -1.06
CA ALA A 52 20.18 -1.72 -1.67
C ALA A 52 18.92 -1.93 -0.79
N ILE A 53 19.07 -1.99 0.54
CA ILE A 53 17.92 -2.07 1.45
C ILE A 53 17.07 -0.79 1.41
N ASN A 54 17.72 0.38 1.33
CA ASN A 54 17.01 1.65 1.23
C ASN A 54 16.23 1.75 -0.08
N ASP A 55 16.81 1.33 -1.20
CA ASP A 55 16.16 1.32 -2.51
C ASP A 55 14.91 0.43 -2.49
N VAL A 56 15.01 -0.78 -1.91
CA VAL A 56 13.86 -1.69 -1.75
C VAL A 56 12.80 -1.07 -0.85
N ALA A 57 13.19 -0.43 0.26
CA ALA A 57 12.26 0.22 1.16
C ALA A 57 11.54 1.40 0.47
N GLU A 58 12.24 2.14 -0.40
CA GLU A 58 11.67 3.22 -1.20
C GLU A 58 10.66 2.70 -2.23
N ALA A 59 11.02 1.66 -2.98
CA ALA A 59 10.11 1.01 -3.91
C ALA A 59 8.83 0.50 -3.23
N ILE A 60 8.93 -0.03 -2.01
CA ILE A 60 7.76 -0.44 -1.22
C ILE A 60 6.90 0.77 -0.83
N ARG A 61 7.51 1.88 -0.38
CA ARG A 61 6.75 3.10 -0.02
C ARG A 61 6.03 3.67 -1.24
N GLU A 62 6.71 3.74 -2.38
CA GLU A 62 6.12 4.24 -3.62
C GLU A 62 4.99 3.31 -4.11
N GLY A 63 5.23 2.00 -4.11
CA GLY A 63 4.21 1.01 -4.45
C GLY A 63 2.97 1.12 -3.56
N ASN A 64 3.14 1.31 -2.25
CA ASN A 64 2.03 1.53 -1.33
C ASN A 64 1.27 2.83 -1.63
N ALA A 65 1.97 3.93 -1.95
CA ALA A 65 1.34 5.19 -2.32
C ALA A 65 0.49 5.05 -3.59
N ILE A 66 0.96 4.27 -4.57
CA ILE A 66 0.19 3.95 -5.78
C ILE A 66 -1.06 3.14 -5.43
N VAL A 67 -0.93 2.11 -4.59
CA VAL A 67 -2.06 1.29 -4.13
C VAL A 67 -3.10 2.12 -3.39
N GLU A 68 -2.69 3.03 -2.51
CA GLU A 68 -3.62 3.92 -1.81
C GLU A 68 -4.29 4.93 -2.75
N ARG A 69 -3.60 5.44 -3.77
CA ARG A 69 -4.21 6.27 -4.82
C ARG A 69 -5.19 5.49 -5.70
N ALA A 70 -4.89 4.22 -5.96
CA ALA A 70 -5.73 3.32 -6.76
C ALA A 70 -6.90 2.72 -5.96
N ARG A 71 -6.85 2.77 -4.63
CA ARG A 71 -7.97 2.37 -3.77
C ARG A 71 -9.14 3.30 -4.05
N GLN A 72 -10.13 2.75 -4.73
CA GLN A 72 -11.42 3.38 -4.86
C GLN A 72 -11.99 3.61 -3.46
N HIS A 73 -12.28 4.87 -3.15
CA HIS A 73 -12.90 5.24 -1.90
C HIS A 73 -14.21 4.47 -1.74
N VAL A 74 -14.31 3.70 -0.66
CA VAL A 74 -15.50 2.90 -0.35
C VAL A 74 -16.41 3.77 0.52
N HIS A 75 -17.46 4.31 -0.10
CA HIS A 75 -18.47 5.05 0.65
C HIS A 75 -19.21 4.10 1.61
N SER A 76 -19.24 4.50 2.87
CA SER A 76 -20.07 3.85 3.87
C SER A 76 -21.55 4.06 3.57
N GLU A 77 -22.38 3.14 4.06
CA GLU A 77 -23.84 3.25 4.00
C GLU A 77 -24.37 4.57 4.56
N ARG A 78 -23.76 5.06 5.65
CA ARG A 78 -24.13 6.35 6.25
C ARG A 78 -23.87 7.53 5.31
N GLU A 79 -22.75 7.49 4.57
CA GLU A 79 -22.43 8.51 3.57
C GLU A 79 -23.40 8.47 2.39
N VAL A 80 -23.78 7.26 1.93
CA VAL A 80 -24.82 7.08 0.89
C VAL A 80 -26.10 7.77 1.34
N TYR A 81 -26.59 7.47 2.55
CA TYR A 81 -27.83 8.07 3.04
C TYR A 81 -27.73 9.59 3.20
N ALA A 82 -26.62 10.10 3.74
CA ALA A 82 -26.40 11.52 3.90
C ALA A 82 -26.40 12.26 2.56
N GLU A 83 -25.80 11.67 1.52
CA GLU A 83 -25.79 12.28 0.19
C GLU A 83 -27.19 12.32 -0.44
N LEU A 84 -28.01 11.27 -0.26
CA LEU A 84 -29.41 11.27 -0.72
C LEU A 84 -30.24 12.40 -0.09
N VAL A 85 -29.99 12.70 1.19
CA VAL A 85 -30.63 13.84 1.87
C VAL A 85 -30.12 15.17 1.28
N LYS A 86 -28.80 15.28 1.08
CA LYS A 86 -28.14 16.49 0.59
C LYS A 86 -28.57 16.87 -0.83
N ILE A 87 -28.71 15.90 -1.74
CA ILE A 87 -29.18 16.17 -3.11
C ILE A 87 -30.71 16.31 -3.20
N GLY A 88 -31.42 16.24 -2.08
CA GLY A 88 -32.86 16.50 -2.03
C GLY A 88 -33.72 15.37 -2.59
N VAL A 89 -33.32 14.10 -2.43
CA VAL A 89 -34.20 12.96 -2.73
C VAL A 89 -35.40 12.97 -1.79
N GLU A 90 -36.59 12.86 -2.38
CA GLU A 90 -37.88 12.88 -1.70
C GLU A 90 -37.94 11.78 -0.63
N ARG A 91 -38.54 12.09 0.52
CA ARG A 91 -38.57 11.17 1.69
C ARG A 91 -39.15 9.80 1.34
N HIS A 92 -40.16 9.75 0.47
CA HIS A 92 -40.81 8.50 0.05
C HIS A 92 -39.95 7.65 -0.90
N LEU A 93 -39.03 8.26 -1.66
CA LEU A 93 -38.09 7.55 -2.54
C LEU A 93 -36.76 7.22 -1.88
N ARG A 94 -36.41 7.92 -0.80
CA ARG A 94 -35.08 7.83 -0.17
C ARG A 94 -34.69 6.42 0.27
N TYR A 95 -35.62 5.67 0.87
CA TYR A 95 -35.34 4.30 1.29
C TYR A 95 -35.19 3.35 0.08
N THR A 96 -35.97 3.55 -0.97
CA THR A 96 -35.85 2.80 -2.23
C THR A 96 -34.49 3.06 -2.89
N ALA A 97 -34.12 4.34 -3.03
CA ALA A 97 -32.83 4.75 -3.58
C ALA A 97 -31.66 4.22 -2.75
N TYR A 98 -31.74 4.33 -1.43
CA TYR A 98 -30.74 3.82 -0.51
C TYR A 98 -30.53 2.32 -0.71
N SER A 99 -31.59 1.52 -0.63
CA SER A 99 -31.52 0.07 -0.80
C SER A 99 -31.00 -0.31 -2.19
N PHE A 100 -31.43 0.40 -3.23
CA PHE A 100 -30.96 0.16 -4.60
C PHE A 100 -29.44 0.40 -4.73
N LEU A 101 -28.92 1.47 -4.15
CA LEU A 101 -27.50 1.79 -4.17
C LEU A 101 -26.68 0.80 -3.34
N THR A 102 -27.08 0.53 -2.09
CA THR A 102 -26.29 -0.30 -1.16
C THR A 102 -26.27 -1.79 -1.50
N GLN A 103 -27.23 -2.27 -2.30
CA GLN A 103 -27.23 -3.65 -2.81
C GLN A 103 -26.07 -3.97 -3.76
N ASP A 104 -25.49 -2.96 -4.42
CA ASP A 104 -24.39 -3.16 -5.37
C ASP A 104 -23.34 -2.04 -5.27
N PRO A 105 -22.11 -2.35 -4.82
CA PRO A 105 -21.01 -1.38 -4.74
C PRO A 105 -20.68 -0.68 -6.08
N SER A 106 -21.03 -1.27 -7.22
CA SER A 106 -20.87 -0.63 -8.53
C SER A 106 -21.78 0.59 -8.69
N ARG A 107 -23.02 0.51 -8.17
CA ARG A 107 -24.01 1.60 -8.22
C ARG A 107 -23.60 2.77 -7.33
N VAL A 108 -23.07 2.48 -6.14
CA VAL A 108 -22.50 3.49 -5.25
C VAL A 108 -21.35 4.23 -5.94
N ARG A 109 -20.42 3.51 -6.55
CA ARG A 109 -19.31 4.11 -7.30
C ARG A 109 -19.81 4.99 -8.46
N ALA A 110 -20.76 4.51 -9.25
CA ALA A 110 -21.33 5.29 -10.34
C ALA A 110 -22.03 6.57 -9.83
N PHE A 111 -22.85 6.44 -8.79
CA PHE A 111 -23.58 7.55 -8.18
C PHE A 111 -22.65 8.63 -7.62
N PHE A 112 -21.61 8.24 -6.87
CA PHE A 112 -20.64 9.21 -6.32
C PHE A 112 -19.64 9.73 -7.36
N GLY A 113 -19.44 9.02 -8.46
CA GLY A 113 -18.67 9.51 -9.62
C GLY A 113 -19.40 10.59 -10.43
N CYS A 114 -20.72 10.66 -10.34
CA CYS A 114 -21.53 11.71 -10.99
C CYS A 114 -21.39 13.06 -10.25
N PRO A 115 -21.25 14.19 -10.98
CA PRO A 115 -21.25 15.53 -10.38
C PRO A 115 -22.47 15.79 -9.49
N VAL A 116 -22.26 16.48 -8.35
CA VAL A 116 -23.29 16.65 -7.30
C VAL A 116 -24.58 17.27 -7.84
N ASN A 117 -24.48 18.22 -8.78
CA ASN A 117 -25.60 18.91 -9.41
C ASN A 117 -26.45 18.03 -10.32
N GLU A 118 -25.89 16.95 -10.88
CA GLU A 118 -26.58 16.03 -11.81
C GLU A 118 -27.01 14.72 -11.14
N ARG A 119 -26.48 14.48 -9.93
CA ARG A 119 -26.58 13.21 -9.21
C ARG A 119 -28.01 12.76 -8.93
N LYS A 120 -28.94 13.69 -8.70
CA LYS A 120 -30.35 13.37 -8.46
C LYS A 120 -31.01 12.82 -9.73
N ASP A 121 -30.84 13.50 -10.85
CA ASP A 121 -31.42 13.09 -12.14
C ASP A 121 -30.79 11.77 -12.61
N PHE A 122 -29.47 11.64 -12.46
CA PHE A 122 -28.76 10.40 -12.75
C PHE A 122 -29.27 9.22 -11.89
N LEU A 123 -29.48 9.43 -10.58
CA LEU A 123 -30.06 8.40 -9.71
C LEU A 123 -31.45 7.96 -10.16
N LEU A 124 -32.30 8.89 -10.60
CA LEU A 124 -33.63 8.56 -11.11
C LEU A 124 -33.53 7.74 -12.40
N GLN A 125 -32.62 8.08 -13.31
CA GLN A 125 -32.34 7.26 -14.50
C GLN A 125 -31.86 5.85 -14.14
N MET A 126 -31.00 5.70 -13.14
CA MET A 126 -30.55 4.38 -12.68
C MET A 126 -31.69 3.55 -12.09
N LEU A 127 -32.63 4.18 -11.37
CA LEU A 127 -33.75 3.51 -10.71
C LEU A 127 -34.85 3.06 -11.68
N TYR A 128 -35.18 3.91 -12.66
CA TYR A 128 -36.34 3.72 -13.54
C TYR A 128 -35.96 3.31 -14.96
N GLY A 129 -34.66 3.33 -15.30
CA GLY A 129 -34.17 3.10 -16.65
C GLY A 129 -34.21 4.37 -17.52
N PRO A 130 -33.56 4.33 -18.70
CA PRO A 130 -33.69 5.38 -19.72
C PRO A 130 -35.10 5.45 -20.32
#